data_AF-A0A5E4LDX1-F1
#
_entry.id   AF-A0A5E4LDX1-F1
#
_cell.length_a   1.000
_cell.length_b   1.000
_cell.length_c   1.000
_cell.angle_alpha   90.00
_cell.angle_beta   90.00
_cell.angle_gamma   90.00
#
_symmetry.space_group_name_H-M   'P 1'
#
loop_
_entity.id
_entity.type
_entity.pdbx_description
1 polymer ?
#
loop_
_entity_poly.entity_id
_entity_poly.type
_entity_poly.pdbx_seq_one_letter_code
_entity_poly.pdbx_strand_id
1 'polypeptide(L)'
;MPELRELIGKIEQESAKIREKASANHWGKLSRRGFVYNIENMLPGIEDIYSLFQMVRNETAKLNEAEAPDVSEFLGELSKLITQLKRNREMEEARLQKIKSQGIESIAETVTVPELYSEMERKTLASLLKSSYLAERLRIFERKKEPLLQTKAGQRNILDLLAKREEEVQALRKKYEETRKDTFLGLVEKESSAETEKELNEISRSIESRTALMRKAYDSLKAESEQYQKQQLELGQRVLSVEELQAQMTGKTFELITMLKKERDYAKKMLIEIEQETIQLRNTYSKELLGLQEEKLSIKNTLSERYDKETAELRKENRDKAETIRHLQEIASERENRVKGLVEQNERLALIAKTVERHNAVREKMLSHENAEGSSEKEEAQKKPKARKRKK
;
A
#
# COMPACT_ATOMS: atom_id res chain seq x y z
N MET A 1 -18.19 -15.98 -64.05
CA MET A 1 -16.98 -16.68 -63.57
C MET A 1 -17.27 -17.20 -62.16
N PRO A 2 -17.27 -18.52 -61.92
CA PRO A 2 -17.72 -19.08 -60.63
C PRO A 2 -16.86 -18.62 -59.45
N GLU A 3 -15.54 -18.52 -59.61
CA GLU A 3 -14.61 -18.13 -58.53
C GLU A 3 -14.83 -16.69 -58.04
N LEU A 4 -14.93 -15.72 -58.96
CA LEU A 4 -15.23 -14.32 -58.61
C LEU A 4 -16.61 -14.17 -57.95
N ARG A 5 -17.61 -14.94 -58.40
CA ARG A 5 -18.96 -14.96 -57.78
C ARG A 5 -18.91 -15.43 -56.34
N GLU A 6 -18.17 -16.49 -56.08
CA GLU A 6 -18.01 -17.05 -54.74
C GLU A 6 -17.29 -16.08 -53.81
N LEU A 7 -16.23 -15.40 -54.28
CA LEU A 7 -15.52 -14.40 -53.49
C LEU A 7 -16.40 -13.19 -53.17
N ILE A 8 -17.16 -12.66 -54.15
CA ILE A 8 -18.10 -11.55 -53.92
C ILE A 8 -19.19 -11.97 -52.92
N GLY A 9 -19.74 -13.18 -53.05
CA GLY A 9 -20.72 -13.70 -52.11
C GLY A 9 -20.18 -13.83 -50.69
N LYS A 10 -18.92 -14.28 -50.53
CA LYS A 10 -18.25 -14.33 -49.22
C LYS A 10 -18.02 -12.94 -48.62
N ILE A 11 -17.64 -11.96 -49.43
CA ILE A 11 -17.49 -10.56 -48.98
C ILE A 11 -18.84 -10.00 -48.52
N GLU A 12 -19.92 -10.19 -49.29
CA GLU A 12 -21.27 -9.74 -48.91
C GLU A 12 -21.71 -10.37 -47.57
N GLN A 13 -21.49 -11.67 -47.39
CA GLN A 13 -21.83 -12.40 -46.16
C GLN A 13 -21.02 -11.95 -44.95
N GLU A 14 -19.69 -11.85 -45.06
CA GLU A 14 -18.85 -11.43 -43.94
C GLU A 14 -19.06 -9.95 -43.59
N SER A 15 -19.23 -9.07 -44.59
CA SER A 15 -19.57 -7.66 -44.36
C SER A 15 -20.93 -7.49 -43.67
N ALA A 16 -21.92 -8.33 -43.99
CA ALA A 16 -23.22 -8.31 -43.31
C ALA A 16 -23.10 -8.77 -41.85
N LYS A 17 -22.43 -9.89 -41.58
CA LYS A 17 -22.21 -10.42 -40.22
C LYS A 17 -21.48 -9.42 -39.33
N ILE A 18 -20.42 -8.79 -39.84
CA ILE A 18 -19.64 -7.83 -39.05
C ILE A 18 -20.42 -6.55 -38.84
N ARG A 19 -21.18 -6.08 -39.84
CA ARG A 19 -22.03 -4.89 -39.68
C ARG A 19 -23.09 -5.11 -38.61
N GLU A 20 -23.75 -6.27 -38.60
CA GLU A 20 -24.73 -6.61 -37.57
C GLU A 20 -24.10 -6.54 -36.17
N LYS A 21 -22.94 -7.18 -35.98
CA LYS A 21 -22.17 -7.14 -34.72
C LYS A 21 -21.74 -5.73 -34.33
N ALA A 22 -21.25 -4.94 -35.29
CA ALA A 22 -20.79 -3.56 -35.06
C ALA A 22 -21.94 -2.63 -34.68
N SER A 23 -23.15 -2.86 -35.23
CA SER A 23 -24.35 -2.06 -34.96
C SER A 23 -25.13 -2.49 -33.71
N ALA A 24 -24.91 -3.69 -33.19
CA ALA A 24 -25.68 -4.24 -32.08
C ALA A 24 -25.50 -3.45 -30.77
N ASN A 25 -24.32 -2.85 -30.58
CA ASN A 25 -24.01 -2.02 -29.41
C ASN A 25 -23.38 -0.71 -29.88
N HIS A 26 -23.80 0.42 -29.30
CA HIS A 26 -23.16 1.70 -29.57
C HIS A 26 -21.83 1.79 -28.81
N TRP A 27 -20.71 1.98 -29.52
CA TRP A 27 -19.37 1.84 -28.93
C TRP A 27 -19.06 2.97 -27.95
N GLY A 28 -19.66 4.15 -28.13
CA GLY A 28 -19.55 5.27 -27.19
C GLY A 28 -20.08 4.98 -25.78
N LYS A 29 -20.94 3.96 -25.62
CA LYS A 29 -21.48 3.53 -24.32
C LYS A 29 -20.75 2.33 -23.72
N LEU A 30 -19.74 1.79 -24.41
CA LEU A 30 -19.01 0.63 -23.93
C LEU A 30 -18.03 1.02 -22.83
N SER A 31 -17.94 0.16 -21.81
CA SER A 31 -16.79 0.19 -20.89
C SER A 31 -15.51 -0.12 -21.66
N ARG A 32 -14.35 0.29 -21.13
CA ARG A 32 -13.04 0.00 -21.76
C ARG A 32 -12.85 -1.48 -22.06
N ARG A 33 -13.27 -2.36 -21.14
CA ARG A 33 -13.24 -3.82 -21.32
C ARG A 33 -14.20 -4.28 -22.42
N GLY A 34 -15.41 -3.71 -22.46
CA GLY A 34 -16.38 -3.97 -23.51
C GLY A 34 -15.89 -3.55 -24.90
N PHE A 35 -15.22 -2.40 -25.00
CA PHE A 35 -14.63 -1.90 -26.23
C PHE A 35 -13.52 -2.82 -26.76
N VAL A 36 -12.58 -3.23 -25.89
CA VAL A 36 -11.50 -4.17 -26.25
C VAL A 36 -12.08 -5.50 -26.75
N TYR A 37 -13.02 -6.08 -26.01
CA TYR A 37 -13.69 -7.33 -26.39
C TYR A 37 -14.42 -7.20 -27.73
N ASN A 38 -15.09 -6.07 -27.96
CA ASN A 38 -15.80 -5.83 -29.21
C ASN A 38 -14.82 -5.78 -30.39
N ILE A 39 -13.75 -4.98 -30.29
CA ILE A 39 -12.73 -4.90 -31.34
C ILE A 39 -12.08 -6.27 -31.58
N GLU A 40 -11.74 -7.02 -30.53
CA GLU A 40 -11.15 -8.35 -30.65
C GLU A 40 -12.02 -9.31 -31.46
N ASN A 41 -13.35 -9.25 -31.31
CA ASN A 41 -14.27 -10.09 -32.07
C ASN A 41 -14.52 -9.62 -33.51
N MET A 42 -14.33 -8.34 -33.80
CA MET A 42 -14.58 -7.77 -35.14
C MET A 42 -13.33 -7.75 -36.02
N LEU A 43 -12.14 -7.61 -35.42
CA LEU A 43 -10.88 -7.47 -36.14
C LEU A 43 -10.60 -8.64 -37.11
N PRO A 44 -10.78 -9.92 -36.73
CA PRO A 44 -10.55 -11.04 -37.65
C PRO A 44 -11.44 -10.97 -38.89
N GLY A 45 -12.71 -10.62 -38.73
CA GLY A 45 -13.62 -10.49 -39.86
C GLY A 45 -13.25 -9.35 -40.81
N ILE A 46 -12.74 -8.22 -40.28
CA ILE A 46 -12.28 -7.10 -41.11
C ILE A 46 -11.00 -7.50 -41.87
N GLU A 47 -10.12 -8.29 -41.25
CA GLU A 47 -8.94 -8.88 -41.91
C GLU A 47 -9.33 -9.89 -42.99
N ASP A 48 -10.35 -10.70 -42.75
CA ASP A 48 -10.90 -11.64 -43.73
C ASP A 48 -11.45 -10.89 -44.95
N ILE A 49 -12.23 -9.82 -44.75
CA ILE A 49 -12.70 -8.95 -45.84
C ILE A 49 -11.52 -8.38 -46.63
N TYR A 50 -10.48 -7.90 -45.95
CA TYR A 50 -9.27 -7.40 -46.60
C TYR A 50 -8.60 -8.48 -47.46
N SER A 51 -8.47 -9.70 -46.95
CA SER A 51 -7.91 -10.83 -47.69
C SER A 51 -8.75 -11.21 -48.91
N LEU A 52 -10.08 -11.22 -48.78
CA LEU A 52 -11.00 -11.51 -49.87
C LEU A 52 -10.92 -10.44 -50.97
N PHE A 53 -10.81 -9.16 -50.61
CA PHE A 53 -10.58 -8.10 -51.60
C PHE A 53 -9.20 -8.17 -52.27
N GLN A 54 -8.16 -8.67 -51.58
CA GLN A 54 -6.88 -8.97 -52.23
C GLN A 54 -7.03 -10.10 -53.25
N MET A 55 -7.77 -11.17 -52.93
CA MET A 55 -8.05 -12.27 -53.86
C MET A 55 -8.84 -11.76 -55.07
N VAL A 56 -9.88 -10.97 -54.84
CA VAL A 56 -10.66 -10.33 -55.91
C VAL A 56 -9.77 -9.44 -56.78
N ARG A 57 -8.88 -8.63 -56.19
CA ARG A 57 -7.93 -7.81 -56.95
C ARG A 57 -7.01 -8.66 -57.83
N ASN A 58 -6.52 -9.79 -57.32
CA ASN A 58 -5.68 -10.70 -58.10
C ASN A 58 -6.46 -11.36 -59.24
N GLU A 59 -7.73 -11.70 -59.04
CA GLU A 59 -8.60 -12.23 -60.08
C GLU A 59 -9.01 -11.18 -61.12
N THR A 60 -9.27 -9.94 -60.71
CA THR A 60 -9.58 -8.84 -61.65
C THR A 60 -8.34 -8.40 -62.43
N ALA A 61 -7.15 -8.42 -61.83
CA ALA A 61 -5.90 -8.14 -62.51
C ALA A 61 -5.57 -9.17 -63.60
N LYS A 62 -5.91 -10.45 -63.40
CA LYS A 62 -5.77 -11.49 -64.45
C LYS A 62 -6.63 -11.20 -65.69
N LEU A 63 -7.69 -10.41 -65.54
CA LEU A 63 -8.63 -10.12 -66.62
C LEU A 63 -8.20 -8.94 -67.52
N ASN A 64 -7.21 -8.11 -67.12
CA ASN A 64 -6.63 -7.02 -67.92
C ASN A 64 -7.66 -6.13 -68.67
N GLU A 65 -8.75 -5.75 -68.00
CA GLU A 65 -9.81 -4.91 -68.60
C GLU A 65 -9.86 -3.52 -67.96
N ALA A 66 -9.93 -2.48 -68.80
CA ALA A 66 -9.92 -1.07 -68.38
C ALA A 66 -11.19 -0.62 -67.62
N GLU A 67 -12.27 -1.40 -67.64
CA GLU A 67 -13.53 -1.08 -66.95
C GLU A 67 -13.72 -1.80 -65.60
N ALA A 68 -12.71 -2.55 -65.13
CA ALA A 68 -12.79 -3.22 -63.84
C ALA A 68 -12.83 -2.20 -62.68
N PRO A 69 -13.70 -2.39 -61.66
CA PRO A 69 -13.71 -1.53 -60.48
C PRO A 69 -12.36 -1.57 -59.76
N ASP A 70 -11.72 -0.41 -59.56
CA ASP A 70 -10.48 -0.35 -58.78
C ASP A 70 -10.76 -0.51 -57.28
N VAL A 71 -10.13 -1.52 -56.68
CA VAL A 71 -10.24 -1.86 -55.26
C VAL A 71 -8.97 -1.42 -54.49
N SER A 72 -7.94 -0.93 -55.20
CA SER A 72 -6.63 -0.62 -54.62
C SER A 72 -6.69 0.49 -53.57
N GLU A 73 -7.43 1.55 -53.85
CA GLU A 73 -7.64 2.66 -52.90
C GLU A 73 -8.36 2.16 -51.62
N PHE A 74 -9.39 1.34 -51.80
CA PHE A 74 -10.16 0.77 -50.68
C PHE A 74 -9.34 -0.19 -49.83
N LEU A 75 -8.48 -1.02 -50.44
CA LEU A 75 -7.52 -1.86 -49.71
C LEU A 75 -6.54 -1.01 -48.88
N GLY A 76 -6.11 0.14 -49.42
CA GLY A 76 -5.30 1.10 -48.68
C GLY A 76 -6.03 1.70 -47.46
N GLU A 77 -7.31 2.05 -47.62
CA GLU A 77 -8.17 2.52 -46.52
C GLU A 77 -8.42 1.43 -45.46
N LEU A 78 -8.74 0.21 -45.87
CA LEU A 78 -8.96 -0.95 -44.98
C LEU A 78 -7.71 -1.29 -44.18
N SER A 79 -6.54 -1.30 -44.81
CA SER A 79 -5.26 -1.55 -44.13
C SER A 79 -4.96 -0.49 -43.06
N LYS A 80 -5.21 0.79 -43.36
CA LYS A 80 -5.10 1.89 -42.38
C LYS A 80 -6.07 1.71 -41.22
N LEU A 81 -7.32 1.31 -41.50
CA LEU A 81 -8.33 1.07 -40.48
C LEU A 81 -7.97 -0.12 -39.57
N ILE A 82 -7.53 -1.25 -40.13
CA ILE A 82 -7.06 -2.42 -39.37
C ILE A 82 -5.91 -2.01 -38.45
N THR A 83 -4.95 -1.24 -38.97
CA THR A 83 -3.81 -0.76 -38.18
C THR A 83 -4.25 0.16 -37.03
N GLN A 84 -5.20 1.06 -37.29
CA GLN A 84 -5.78 1.94 -36.25
C GLN A 84 -6.53 1.14 -35.17
N LEU A 85 -7.32 0.14 -35.57
CA LEU A 85 -8.05 -0.73 -34.64
C LEU A 85 -7.10 -1.55 -33.77
N LYS A 86 -6.06 -2.16 -34.34
CA LYS A 86 -5.02 -2.90 -33.61
C LYS A 86 -4.31 -2.01 -32.59
N ARG A 87 -3.83 -0.85 -33.03
CA ARG A 87 -3.13 0.09 -32.15
C ARG A 87 -4.02 0.57 -31.00
N ASN A 88 -5.29 0.87 -31.27
CA ASN A 88 -6.23 1.31 -30.24
C ASN A 88 -6.58 0.18 -29.26
N ARG A 89 -6.73 -1.06 -29.75
CA ARG A 89 -6.90 -2.25 -28.92
C ARG A 89 -5.71 -2.42 -27.97
N GLU A 90 -4.49 -2.44 -28.49
CA GLU A 90 -3.26 -2.60 -27.71
C GLU A 90 -3.09 -1.49 -26.66
N MET A 91 -3.41 -0.24 -27.00
CA MET A 91 -3.34 0.88 -26.05
C MET A 91 -4.33 0.72 -24.89
N GLU A 92 -5.59 0.33 -25.18
CA GLU A 92 -6.61 0.14 -24.16
C GLU A 92 -6.36 -1.13 -23.33
N GLU A 93 -5.84 -2.21 -23.93
CA GLU A 93 -5.37 -3.40 -23.22
C GLU A 93 -4.20 -3.11 -22.28
N ALA A 94 -3.18 -2.37 -22.75
CA ALA A 94 -2.04 -1.96 -21.93
C ALA A 94 -2.47 -1.09 -20.74
N ARG A 95 -3.48 -0.23 -20.94
CA ARG A 95 -4.09 0.55 -19.86
C ARG A 95 -4.82 -0.34 -18.86
N LEU A 96 -5.61 -1.32 -19.34
CA LEU A 96 -6.27 -2.29 -18.47
C LEU A 96 -5.26 -3.10 -17.64
N GLN A 97 -4.15 -3.54 -18.24
CA GLN A 97 -3.10 -4.27 -17.52
C GLN A 97 -2.41 -3.43 -16.45
N LYS A 98 -2.07 -2.16 -16.75
CA LYS A 98 -1.48 -1.24 -15.76
C LYS A 98 -2.41 -0.97 -14.57
N ILE A 99 -3.71 -0.90 -14.80
CA ILE A 99 -4.68 -0.66 -13.73
C ILE A 99 -4.86 -1.92 -12.88
N LYS A 100 -4.88 -3.11 -13.49
CA LYS A 100 -4.86 -4.39 -12.77
C LYS A 100 -3.64 -4.53 -11.87
N SER A 101 -2.44 -4.14 -12.34
CA SER A 101 -1.22 -4.22 -11.52
C SER A 101 -1.19 -3.20 -10.37
N GLN A 102 -2.06 -2.18 -10.38
CA GLN A 102 -2.19 -1.19 -9.31
C GLN A 102 -3.27 -1.55 -8.27
N GLY A 103 -4.03 -2.64 -8.47
CA GLY A 103 -5.06 -3.09 -7.52
C GLY A 103 -6.31 -2.21 -7.48
N ILE A 104 -6.54 -1.39 -8.50
CA ILE A 104 -7.64 -0.43 -8.59
C ILE A 104 -8.63 -0.86 -9.68
N GLU A 105 -9.24 -2.04 -9.52
CA GLU A 105 -10.17 -2.56 -10.54
C GLU A 105 -11.43 -1.69 -10.71
N SER A 106 -11.86 -0.99 -9.67
CA SER A 106 -13.09 -0.16 -9.69
C SER A 106 -12.98 1.17 -10.45
N ILE A 107 -11.78 1.70 -10.68
CA ILE A 107 -11.56 2.95 -11.43
C ILE A 107 -11.33 2.68 -12.94
N ALA A 108 -11.05 1.44 -13.32
CA ALA A 108 -10.84 1.04 -14.72
C ALA A 108 -12.09 1.21 -15.59
N GLU A 109 -13.28 1.09 -14.98
CA GLU A 109 -14.56 1.18 -15.67
C GLU A 109 -15.07 2.62 -15.81
N THR A 110 -14.55 3.57 -15.01
CA THR A 110 -15.03 4.96 -14.99
C THR A 110 -14.29 5.88 -15.97
N VAL A 111 -13.06 5.53 -16.38
CA VAL A 111 -12.28 6.29 -17.36
C VAL A 111 -12.51 5.72 -18.78
N THR A 112 -13.70 5.94 -19.33
CA THR A 112 -13.99 5.66 -20.74
C THR A 112 -13.65 6.84 -21.63
N VAL A 113 -13.39 6.61 -22.92
CA VAL A 113 -13.25 7.68 -23.94
C VAL A 113 -14.36 7.52 -24.99
N PRO A 114 -15.59 7.96 -24.70
CA PRO A 114 -16.75 7.75 -25.57
C PRO A 114 -16.56 8.30 -26.99
N GLU A 115 -15.92 9.47 -27.12
CA GLU A 115 -15.71 10.13 -28.42
C GLU A 115 -14.83 9.29 -29.35
N LEU A 116 -13.73 8.75 -28.83
CA LEU A 116 -12.84 7.88 -29.58
C LEU A 116 -13.55 6.60 -30.01
N TYR A 117 -14.34 6.00 -29.11
CA TYR A 117 -15.05 4.76 -29.41
C TYR A 117 -16.12 4.97 -30.48
N SER A 118 -16.91 6.04 -30.40
CA SER A 118 -17.89 6.43 -31.42
C SER A 118 -17.23 6.79 -32.75
N GLU A 119 -16.06 7.43 -32.74
CA GLU A 119 -15.32 7.73 -33.98
C GLU A 119 -14.85 6.43 -34.67
N MET A 120 -14.36 5.46 -33.91
CA MET A 120 -13.93 4.16 -34.43
C MET A 120 -15.11 3.32 -34.93
N GLU A 121 -16.25 3.36 -34.25
CA GLU A 121 -17.51 2.77 -34.72
C GLU A 121 -17.93 3.37 -36.06
N ARG A 122 -17.92 4.70 -36.17
CA ARG A 122 -18.29 5.38 -37.42
C ARG A 122 -17.35 5.01 -38.57
N LYS A 123 -16.04 4.95 -38.32
CA LYS A 123 -15.04 4.56 -39.32
C LYS A 123 -15.20 3.11 -39.77
N THR A 124 -15.48 2.19 -38.84
CA THR A 124 -15.69 0.78 -39.16
C THR A 124 -16.98 0.55 -39.94
N LEU A 125 -18.10 1.13 -39.51
CA LEU A 125 -19.36 1.05 -40.24
C LEU A 125 -19.26 1.69 -41.64
N ALA A 126 -18.59 2.84 -41.77
CA ALA A 126 -18.37 3.48 -43.06
C ALA A 126 -17.52 2.59 -44.00
N SER A 127 -16.48 1.94 -43.49
CA SER A 127 -15.66 1.01 -44.28
C SER A 127 -16.43 -0.24 -44.70
N LEU A 128 -17.28 -0.80 -43.81
CA LEU A 128 -18.15 -1.93 -44.14
C LEU A 128 -19.22 -1.55 -45.18
N LEU A 129 -19.74 -0.32 -45.16
CA LEU A 129 -20.65 0.20 -46.18
C LEU A 129 -19.95 0.32 -47.54
N LYS A 130 -18.74 0.88 -47.56
CA LYS A 130 -17.90 0.93 -48.78
C LYS A 130 -17.59 -0.47 -49.31
N SER A 131 -17.34 -1.45 -48.43
CA SER A 131 -17.15 -2.86 -48.82
C SER A 131 -18.36 -3.43 -49.54
N SER A 132 -19.57 -3.26 -49.00
CA SER A 132 -20.80 -3.73 -49.68
C SER A 132 -21.01 -3.05 -51.02
N TYR A 133 -20.79 -1.74 -51.10
CA TYR A 133 -20.91 -0.99 -52.34
C TYR A 133 -19.93 -1.48 -53.42
N LEU A 134 -18.67 -1.75 -53.05
CA LEU A 134 -17.68 -2.27 -53.99
C LEU A 134 -17.99 -3.71 -54.42
N ALA A 135 -18.48 -4.55 -53.50
CA ALA A 135 -18.94 -5.91 -53.83
C ALA A 135 -20.10 -5.87 -54.84
N GLU A 136 -21.07 -4.96 -54.66
CA GLU A 136 -22.16 -4.76 -55.63
C GLU A 136 -21.66 -4.27 -56.99
N ARG A 137 -20.71 -3.32 -57.03
CA ARG A 137 -20.10 -2.88 -58.29
C ARG A 137 -19.38 -4.00 -59.03
N LEU A 138 -18.65 -4.85 -58.32
CA LEU A 138 -17.99 -6.03 -58.87
C LEU A 138 -19.03 -7.05 -59.39
N ARG A 139 -20.15 -7.22 -58.69
CA ARG A 139 -21.25 -8.07 -59.11
C ARG A 139 -21.93 -7.56 -60.38
N ILE A 140 -22.16 -6.25 -60.48
CA ILE A 140 -22.72 -5.61 -61.69
C ILE A 140 -21.76 -5.77 -62.86
N PHE A 141 -20.46 -5.54 -62.65
CA PHE A 141 -19.43 -5.77 -63.66
C PHE A 141 -19.45 -7.21 -64.17
N GLU A 142 -19.59 -8.18 -63.26
CA GLU A 142 -19.64 -9.59 -63.65
C GLU A 142 -20.94 -9.97 -64.38
N ARG A 143 -22.08 -9.37 -64.03
CA ARG A 143 -23.35 -9.54 -64.78
C ARG A 143 -23.27 -8.95 -66.19
N LYS A 144 -22.56 -7.83 -66.37
CA LYS A 144 -22.34 -7.24 -67.71
C LYS A 144 -21.49 -8.13 -68.62
N LYS A 145 -20.74 -9.08 -68.07
CA LYS A 145 -19.95 -10.07 -68.84
C LYS A 145 -20.73 -11.30 -69.26
N GLU A 146 -21.98 -11.48 -68.82
CA GLU A 146 -22.81 -12.54 -69.40
C GLU A 146 -23.08 -12.20 -70.88
N PRO A 147 -22.61 -13.02 -71.83
CA PRO A 147 -22.71 -12.65 -73.23
C PRO A 147 -24.16 -12.67 -73.69
N LEU A 148 -24.65 -11.52 -74.17
CA LEU A 148 -25.75 -11.45 -75.12
C LEU A 148 -25.31 -12.13 -76.43
N LEU A 149 -25.58 -13.44 -76.52
CA LEU A 149 -25.64 -14.29 -77.72
C LEU A 149 -24.86 -13.79 -78.96
N GLN A 150 -23.60 -14.19 -79.12
CA GLN A 150 -22.81 -13.90 -80.34
C GLN A 150 -22.41 -15.14 -81.17
N THR A 151 -22.82 -16.36 -80.80
CA THR A 151 -22.45 -17.58 -81.55
C THR A 151 -23.59 -18.12 -82.41
N LYS A 152 -23.29 -18.48 -83.67
CA LYS A 152 -24.24 -19.16 -84.60
C LYS A 152 -24.85 -20.44 -84.00
N ALA A 153 -24.13 -21.11 -83.09
CA ALA A 153 -24.63 -22.26 -82.34
C ALA A 153 -25.71 -21.87 -81.30
N GLY A 154 -25.56 -20.73 -80.63
CA GLY A 154 -26.58 -20.18 -79.73
C GLY A 154 -27.85 -19.75 -80.48
N GLN A 155 -27.69 -19.18 -81.68
CA GLN A 155 -28.83 -18.86 -82.56
C GLN A 155 -29.56 -20.12 -83.07
N ARG A 156 -28.83 -21.20 -83.40
CA ARG A 156 -29.43 -22.49 -83.77
C ARG A 156 -30.15 -23.14 -82.59
N ASN A 157 -29.53 -23.16 -81.41
CA ASN A 157 -30.19 -23.68 -80.21
C ASN A 157 -31.45 -22.90 -79.86
N ILE A 158 -31.48 -21.59 -80.06
CA ILE A 158 -32.68 -20.77 -79.87
C ILE A 158 -33.71 -21.03 -80.96
N LEU A 159 -33.33 -21.23 -82.23
CA LEU A 159 -34.27 -21.64 -83.28
C LEU A 159 -34.88 -23.01 -82.98
N ASP A 160 -34.09 -23.96 -82.49
CA ASP A 160 -34.60 -25.27 -82.06
C ASP A 160 -35.48 -25.15 -80.80
N LEU A 161 -35.15 -24.25 -79.88
CA LEU A 161 -35.97 -23.98 -78.70
C LEU A 161 -37.25 -23.25 -79.07
N LEU A 162 -37.22 -22.33 -80.02
CA LEU A 162 -38.38 -21.63 -80.56
C LEU A 162 -39.27 -22.60 -81.34
N ALA A 163 -38.70 -23.50 -82.13
CA ALA A 163 -39.44 -24.56 -82.81
C ALA A 163 -40.11 -25.50 -81.79
N LYS A 164 -39.40 -25.91 -80.74
CA LYS A 164 -39.99 -26.67 -79.63
C LYS A 164 -41.08 -25.90 -78.90
N ARG A 165 -40.90 -24.59 -78.66
CA ARG A 165 -41.92 -23.74 -78.05
C ARG A 165 -43.11 -23.53 -78.98
N GLU A 166 -42.90 -23.50 -80.28
CA GLU A 166 -43.97 -23.38 -81.28
C GLU A 166 -44.77 -24.68 -81.40
N GLU A 167 -44.10 -25.85 -81.32
CA GLU A 167 -44.73 -27.15 -81.14
C GLU A 167 -45.52 -27.23 -79.82
N GLU A 168 -44.95 -26.75 -78.70
CA GLU A 168 -45.66 -26.66 -77.43
C GLU A 168 -46.87 -25.73 -77.50
N VAL A 169 -46.77 -24.59 -78.19
CA VAL A 169 -47.89 -23.66 -78.40
C VAL A 169 -48.96 -24.30 -79.29
N GLN A 170 -48.59 -25.04 -80.34
CA GLN A 170 -49.55 -25.78 -81.16
C GLN A 170 -50.21 -26.92 -80.37
N ALA A 171 -49.46 -27.64 -79.55
CA ALA A 171 -49.99 -28.66 -78.66
C ALA A 171 -50.92 -28.06 -77.60
N LEU A 172 -50.58 -26.90 -77.03
CA LEU A 172 -51.43 -26.16 -76.11
C LEU A 172 -52.67 -25.61 -76.79
N ARG A 173 -52.60 -25.18 -78.05
CA ARG A 173 -53.78 -24.79 -78.84
C ARG A 173 -54.71 -25.98 -79.10
N LYS A 174 -54.16 -27.14 -79.45
CA LYS A 174 -54.95 -28.38 -79.59
C LYS A 174 -55.57 -28.79 -78.26
N LYS A 175 -54.79 -28.79 -77.17
CA LYS A 175 -55.30 -29.04 -75.82
C LYS A 175 -56.34 -28.02 -75.39
N TYR A 176 -56.20 -26.76 -75.77
CA TYR A 176 -57.19 -25.71 -75.50
C TYR A 176 -58.45 -25.90 -76.33
N GLU A 177 -58.35 -26.33 -77.60
CA GLU A 177 -59.50 -26.68 -78.41
C GLU A 177 -60.21 -27.94 -77.90
N GLU A 178 -59.46 -28.94 -77.42
CA GLU A 178 -59.97 -30.13 -76.75
C GLU A 178 -60.65 -29.74 -75.44
N THR A 179 -59.97 -29.06 -74.51
CA THR A 179 -60.60 -28.55 -73.28
C THR A 179 -61.75 -27.60 -73.55
N ARG A 180 -61.71 -26.77 -74.60
CA ARG A 180 -62.85 -25.93 -74.98
C ARG A 180 -64.03 -26.77 -75.45
N LYS A 181 -63.80 -27.81 -76.27
CA LYS A 181 -64.85 -28.77 -76.68
C LYS A 181 -65.40 -29.53 -75.48
N ASP A 182 -64.53 -29.99 -74.59
CA ASP A 182 -64.90 -30.72 -73.37
C ASP A 182 -65.66 -29.81 -72.39
N THR A 183 -65.26 -28.53 -72.27
CA THR A 183 -65.96 -27.53 -71.45
C THR A 183 -67.31 -27.15 -72.05
N PHE A 184 -67.41 -27.09 -73.39
CA PHE A 184 -68.66 -26.81 -74.11
C PHE A 184 -69.64 -27.99 -74.08
N LEU A 185 -69.11 -29.22 -74.01
CA LEU A 185 -69.87 -30.46 -73.84
C LEU A 185 -70.13 -30.81 -72.36
N GLY A 186 -69.61 -30.02 -71.41
CA GLY A 186 -69.77 -30.27 -69.97
C GLY A 186 -69.04 -31.51 -69.45
N LEU A 187 -68.05 -32.02 -70.19
CA LEU A 187 -67.26 -33.21 -69.87
C LEU A 187 -65.98 -32.92 -69.06
N VAL A 188 -65.62 -31.65 -68.87
CA VAL A 188 -64.64 -31.29 -67.83
C VAL A 188 -65.38 -31.34 -66.50
N GLU A 189 -65.18 -32.43 -65.76
CA GLU A 189 -65.52 -32.52 -64.35
C GLU A 189 -64.86 -31.35 -63.63
N LYS A 190 -65.61 -30.25 -63.45
CA LYS A 190 -65.29 -29.30 -62.39
C LYS A 190 -65.28 -30.12 -61.11
N GLU A 191 -64.21 -30.05 -60.32
CA GLU A 191 -64.24 -30.47 -58.92
C GLU A 191 -65.60 -30.05 -58.35
N SER A 192 -66.37 -31.04 -57.92
CA SER A 192 -67.78 -30.84 -57.64
C SER A 192 -67.89 -29.75 -56.58
N SER A 193 -68.88 -28.85 -56.66
CA SER A 193 -69.10 -27.83 -55.63
C SER A 193 -69.13 -28.39 -54.20
N ALA A 194 -69.42 -29.70 -54.05
CA ALA A 194 -69.37 -30.42 -52.79
C ALA A 194 -67.96 -30.72 -52.27
N GLU A 195 -66.96 -30.86 -53.14
CA GLU A 195 -65.55 -31.07 -52.75
C GLU A 195 -64.92 -29.76 -52.26
N THR A 196 -65.17 -28.65 -52.96
CA THR A 196 -64.72 -27.33 -52.53
C THR A 196 -65.35 -26.90 -51.20
N GLU A 197 -66.64 -27.21 -50.97
CA GLU A 197 -67.29 -26.99 -49.66
C GLU A 197 -66.71 -27.85 -48.54
N LYS A 198 -66.29 -29.08 -48.83
CA LYS A 198 -65.62 -29.94 -47.84
C LYS A 198 -64.25 -29.39 -47.46
N GLU A 199 -63.45 -29.01 -48.44
CA GLU A 199 -62.14 -28.39 -48.20
C GLU A 199 -62.27 -27.09 -47.40
N LEU A 200 -63.27 -26.26 -47.73
CA LEU A 200 -63.52 -25.00 -47.00
C LEU A 200 -63.89 -25.25 -45.53
N ASN A 201 -64.67 -26.30 -45.26
CA ASN A 201 -65.04 -26.70 -43.90
C ASN A 201 -63.86 -27.30 -43.13
N GLU A 202 -63.01 -28.09 -43.78
CA GLU A 202 -61.79 -28.63 -43.17
C GLU A 202 -60.78 -27.52 -42.84
N ILE A 203 -60.62 -26.55 -43.75
CA ILE A 203 -59.81 -25.35 -43.52
C ILE A 203 -60.39 -24.54 -42.36
N SER A 204 -61.71 -24.32 -42.31
CA SER A 204 -62.35 -23.59 -41.20
C SER A 204 -62.12 -24.27 -39.85
N ARG A 205 -62.30 -25.60 -39.77
CA ARG A 205 -62.01 -26.38 -38.55
C ARG A 205 -60.53 -26.31 -38.15
N SER A 206 -59.63 -26.36 -39.13
CA SER A 206 -58.20 -26.20 -38.91
C SER A 206 -57.87 -24.83 -38.33
N ILE A 207 -58.47 -23.77 -38.87
CA ILE A 207 -58.31 -22.39 -38.39
C ILE A 207 -58.85 -22.25 -36.96
N GLU A 208 -60.03 -22.79 -36.66
CA GLU A 208 -60.61 -22.79 -35.32
C GLU A 208 -59.72 -23.52 -34.31
N SER A 209 -59.19 -24.68 -34.68
CA SER A 209 -58.28 -25.44 -33.81
C SER A 209 -56.98 -24.67 -33.52
N ARG A 210 -56.39 -24.02 -34.55
CA ARG A 210 -55.18 -23.20 -34.41
C ARG A 210 -55.44 -21.95 -33.58
N THR A 211 -56.58 -21.29 -33.75
CA THR A 211 -56.94 -20.13 -32.94
C THR A 211 -57.18 -20.51 -31.48
N ALA A 212 -57.79 -21.67 -31.20
CA ALA A 212 -57.92 -22.17 -29.84
C ALA A 212 -56.57 -22.48 -29.19
N LEU A 213 -55.62 -23.09 -29.93
CA LEU A 213 -54.26 -23.33 -29.45
C LEU A 213 -53.50 -22.02 -29.20
N MET A 214 -53.59 -21.06 -30.11
CA MET A 214 -52.99 -19.73 -29.93
C MET A 214 -53.56 -19.00 -28.72
N ARG A 215 -54.87 -19.07 -28.47
CA ARG A 215 -55.48 -18.47 -27.27
C ARG A 215 -54.95 -19.10 -25.99
N LYS A 216 -54.87 -20.44 -25.93
CA LYS A 216 -54.28 -21.15 -24.77
C LYS A 216 -52.83 -20.74 -24.52
N ALA A 217 -52.02 -20.66 -25.58
CA ALA A 217 -50.63 -20.21 -25.48
C ALA A 217 -50.52 -18.74 -25.04
N TYR A 218 -51.43 -17.88 -25.52
CA TYR A 218 -51.50 -16.49 -25.08
C TYR A 218 -51.85 -16.38 -23.59
N ASP A 219 -52.85 -17.12 -23.12
CA ASP A 219 -53.27 -17.12 -21.72
C ASP A 219 -52.17 -17.65 -20.79
N SER A 220 -51.42 -18.68 -21.21
CA SER A 220 -50.27 -19.18 -20.43
C SER A 220 -49.15 -18.14 -20.36
N LEU A 221 -48.80 -17.52 -21.49
CA LEU A 221 -47.74 -16.51 -21.54
C LEU A 221 -48.12 -15.25 -20.76
N LYS A 222 -49.41 -14.89 -20.74
CA LYS A 222 -49.94 -13.82 -19.90
C LYS A 222 -49.80 -14.14 -18.41
N ALA A 223 -50.12 -15.37 -17.98
CA ALA A 223 -49.96 -15.78 -16.60
C ALA A 223 -48.48 -15.78 -16.15
N GLU A 224 -47.56 -16.23 -17.02
CA GLU A 224 -46.11 -16.14 -16.78
C GLU A 224 -45.65 -14.68 -16.66
N SER A 225 -46.12 -13.80 -17.55
CA SER A 225 -45.83 -12.36 -17.49
C SER A 225 -46.28 -11.71 -16.18
N GLU A 226 -47.49 -12.03 -15.71
CA GLU A 226 -48.00 -11.55 -14.42
C GLU A 226 -47.17 -12.08 -13.24
N GLN A 227 -46.68 -13.32 -13.31
CA GLN A 227 -45.78 -13.88 -12.31
C GLN A 227 -44.43 -13.15 -12.28
N TYR A 228 -43.84 -12.86 -13.44
CA TYR A 228 -42.60 -12.08 -13.54
C TYR A 228 -42.77 -10.66 -13.00
N GLN A 229 -43.90 -10.01 -13.25
CA GLN A 229 -44.20 -8.69 -12.68
C GLN A 229 -44.26 -8.72 -11.15
N LYS A 230 -44.86 -9.76 -10.55
CA LYS A 230 -44.87 -9.92 -9.09
C LYS A 230 -43.46 -10.12 -8.53
N GLN A 231 -42.67 -10.99 -9.16
CA GLN A 231 -41.27 -11.21 -8.75
C GLN A 231 -40.42 -9.93 -8.87
N GLN A 232 -40.64 -9.13 -9.92
CA GLN A 232 -39.95 -7.85 -10.09
C GLN A 232 -40.31 -6.86 -8.97
N LEU A 233 -41.57 -6.82 -8.56
CA LEU A 233 -42.04 -5.96 -7.47
C LEU A 233 -41.44 -6.39 -6.11
N GLU A 234 -41.42 -7.70 -5.84
CA GLU A 234 -40.77 -8.27 -4.64
C GLU A 234 -39.26 -7.99 -4.60
N LEU A 235 -38.57 -8.15 -5.74
CA LEU A 235 -37.16 -7.81 -5.86
C LEU A 235 -36.93 -6.31 -5.64
N GLY A 236 -37.79 -5.45 -6.18
CA GLY A 236 -37.73 -4.00 -5.93
C GLY A 236 -37.85 -3.65 -4.45
N GLN A 237 -38.79 -4.28 -3.73
CA GLN A 237 -38.93 -4.10 -2.28
C GLN A 237 -37.70 -4.58 -1.51
N ARG A 238 -37.12 -5.72 -1.91
CA ARG A 238 -35.88 -6.23 -1.30
C ARG A 238 -34.71 -5.27 -1.52
N VAL A 239 -34.55 -4.72 -2.71
CA VAL A 239 -33.50 -3.73 -3.01
C VAL A 239 -33.63 -2.52 -2.09
N LEU A 240 -34.83 -1.94 -1.96
CA LEU A 240 -35.07 -0.81 -1.06
C LEU A 240 -34.71 -1.14 0.40
N SER A 241 -35.09 -2.33 0.88
CA SER A 241 -34.75 -2.75 2.26
C SER A 241 -33.24 -2.90 2.48
N VAL A 242 -32.50 -3.34 1.46
CA VAL A 242 -31.04 -3.48 1.52
C VAL A 242 -30.38 -2.10 1.49
N GLU A 243 -30.88 -1.17 0.69
CA GLU A 243 -30.41 0.22 0.65
C GLU A 243 -30.63 0.94 2.00
N GLU A 244 -31.77 0.72 2.65
CA GLU A 244 -32.04 1.24 3.99
C GLU A 244 -31.07 0.68 5.03
N LEU A 245 -30.83 -0.64 5.02
CA LEU A 245 -29.86 -1.29 5.91
C LEU A 245 -28.44 -0.77 5.66
N GLN A 246 -28.08 -0.54 4.39
CA GLN A 246 -26.79 0.05 4.02
C GLN A 246 -26.66 1.48 4.58
N ALA A 247 -27.70 2.31 4.46
CA ALA A 247 -27.72 3.66 5.02
C ALA A 247 -27.60 3.67 6.56
N GLN A 248 -28.26 2.73 7.24
CA GLN A 248 -28.11 2.57 8.69
C GLN A 248 -26.68 2.14 9.08
N MET A 249 -26.09 1.22 8.32
CA MET A 249 -24.72 0.76 8.55
C MET A 249 -23.70 1.86 8.34
N THR A 250 -23.84 2.68 7.28
CA THR A 250 -22.95 3.82 7.04
C THR A 250 -23.08 4.87 8.14
N GLY A 251 -24.31 5.14 8.62
CA GLY A 251 -24.57 5.99 9.77
C GLY A 251 -23.84 5.52 11.03
N LYS A 252 -24.01 4.25 11.41
CA LYS A 252 -23.31 3.64 12.57
C LYS A 252 -21.79 3.65 12.41
N THR A 253 -21.30 3.45 11.20
CA THR A 253 -19.85 3.49 10.90
C THR A 253 -19.31 4.90 11.14
N PHE A 254 -20.04 5.94 10.72
CA PHE A 254 -19.65 7.33 10.97
C PHE A 254 -19.67 7.69 12.46
N GLU A 255 -20.67 7.23 13.21
CA GLU A 255 -20.73 7.38 14.66
C GLU A 255 -19.53 6.72 15.35
N LEU A 256 -19.19 5.48 14.97
CA LEU A 256 -18.03 4.76 15.50
C LEU A 256 -16.72 5.50 15.20
N ILE A 257 -16.53 5.99 13.97
CA ILE A 257 -15.36 6.80 13.61
C ILE A 257 -15.27 8.05 14.49
N THR A 258 -16.40 8.68 14.77
CA THR A 258 -16.45 9.88 15.62
C THR A 258 -16.11 9.56 17.07
N MET A 259 -16.60 8.45 17.61
CA MET A 259 -16.24 7.97 18.95
C MET A 259 -14.76 7.63 19.06
N LEU A 260 -14.20 6.89 18.10
CA LEU A 260 -12.77 6.56 18.06
C LEU A 260 -11.89 7.82 17.96
N LYS A 261 -12.32 8.85 17.24
CA LYS A 261 -11.63 10.15 17.21
C LYS A 261 -11.61 10.81 18.59
N LYS A 262 -12.75 10.80 19.30
CA LYS A 262 -12.84 11.34 20.68
C LYS A 262 -11.94 10.57 21.64
N GLU A 263 -11.94 9.24 21.58
CA GLU A 263 -11.07 8.40 22.42
C GLU A 263 -9.59 8.64 22.14
N ARG A 264 -9.21 8.74 20.85
CA ARG A 264 -7.84 9.10 20.46
C ARG A 264 -7.43 10.47 21.01
N ASP A 265 -8.31 11.46 20.93
CA ASP A 265 -8.01 12.81 21.39
C ASP A 265 -7.94 12.87 22.93
N TYR A 266 -8.76 12.07 23.63
CA TYR A 266 -8.66 11.86 25.06
C TYR A 266 -7.34 11.20 25.47
N ALA A 267 -6.93 10.13 24.79
CA ALA A 267 -5.66 9.45 25.04
C ALA A 267 -4.45 10.39 24.83
N LYS A 268 -4.48 11.24 23.79
CA LYS A 268 -3.46 12.28 23.58
C LYS A 268 -3.41 13.28 24.73
N LYS A 269 -4.57 13.71 25.23
CA LYS A 269 -4.64 14.63 26.37
C LYS A 269 -4.03 14.00 27.63
N MET A 270 -4.38 12.76 27.95
CA MET A 270 -3.79 12.03 29.08
C MET A 270 -2.28 11.88 28.94
N LEU A 271 -1.79 11.59 27.73
CA LEU A 271 -0.34 11.47 27.49
C LEU A 271 0.37 12.80 27.78
N ILE A 272 -0.19 13.92 27.33
CA ILE A 272 0.35 15.26 27.63
C ILE A 272 0.32 15.55 29.14
N GLU A 273 -0.75 15.19 29.84
CA GLU A 273 -0.85 15.35 31.30
C GLU A 273 0.22 14.53 32.03
N ILE A 274 0.43 13.26 31.66
CA ILE A 274 1.49 12.40 32.22
C ILE A 274 2.87 12.98 31.94
N GLU A 275 3.13 13.46 30.72
CA GLU A 275 4.41 14.11 30.38
C GLU A 275 4.65 15.36 31.23
N GLN A 276 3.62 16.19 31.43
CA GLN A 276 3.69 17.38 32.28
C GLN A 276 3.99 17.01 33.74
N GLU A 277 3.27 16.04 34.30
CA GLU A 277 3.51 15.54 35.66
C GLU A 277 4.93 14.99 35.80
N THR A 278 5.39 14.21 34.83
CA THR A 278 6.75 13.64 34.83
C THR A 278 7.82 14.73 34.80
N ILE A 279 7.61 15.80 34.01
CA ILE A 279 8.51 16.96 33.97
C ILE A 279 8.49 17.69 35.32
N GLN A 280 7.33 17.87 35.94
CA GLN A 280 7.21 18.50 37.26
C GLN A 280 7.95 17.68 38.34
N LEU A 281 7.73 16.36 38.38
CA LEU A 281 8.43 15.42 39.26
C LEU A 281 9.95 15.47 39.07
N ARG A 282 10.43 15.48 37.82
CA ARG A 282 11.86 15.63 37.54
C ARG A 282 12.41 16.96 38.06
N ASN A 283 11.64 18.04 37.95
CA ASN A 283 12.05 19.35 38.45
C ASN A 283 12.07 19.40 39.98
N THR A 284 11.11 18.78 40.67
CA THR A 284 11.14 18.69 42.14
C THR A 284 12.32 17.84 42.62
N TYR A 285 12.56 16.67 42.02
CA TYR A 285 13.73 15.86 42.37
C TYR A 285 15.06 16.58 42.10
N SER A 286 15.17 17.28 40.98
CA SER A 286 16.38 18.10 40.70
C SER A 286 16.59 19.18 41.75
N LYS A 287 15.53 19.84 42.21
CA LYS A 287 15.59 20.86 43.27
C LYS A 287 15.96 20.26 44.62
N GLU A 288 15.36 19.14 45.01
CA GLU A 288 15.68 18.44 46.26
C GLU A 288 17.14 17.95 46.25
N LEU A 289 17.61 17.40 45.12
CA LEU A 289 18.99 16.98 44.96
C LEU A 289 19.97 18.16 45.10
N LEU A 290 19.64 19.30 44.48
CA LEU A 290 20.43 20.52 44.62
C LEU A 290 20.44 21.00 46.08
N GLY A 291 19.29 21.02 46.76
CA GLY A 291 19.17 21.37 48.17
C GLY A 291 20.02 20.48 49.07
N LEU A 292 19.99 19.16 48.86
CA LEU A 292 20.85 18.21 49.58
C LEU A 292 22.35 18.45 49.30
N GLN A 293 22.72 18.83 48.08
CA GLN A 293 24.10 19.19 47.76
C GLN A 293 24.53 20.47 48.48
N GLU A 294 23.67 21.49 48.51
CA GLU A 294 23.90 22.75 49.23
C GLU A 294 24.02 22.50 50.74
N GLU A 295 23.12 21.72 51.34
CA GLU A 295 23.18 21.33 52.75
C GLU A 295 24.45 20.54 53.06
N LYS A 296 24.81 19.55 52.22
CA LYS A 296 26.05 18.79 52.36
C LYS A 296 27.27 19.69 52.33
N LEU A 297 27.32 20.68 51.42
CA LEU A 297 28.42 21.65 51.36
C LEU A 297 28.46 22.54 52.61
N SER A 298 27.30 23.01 53.08
CA SER A 298 27.18 23.81 54.31
C SER A 298 27.69 23.03 55.53
N ILE A 299 27.26 21.78 55.71
CA ILE A 299 27.73 20.90 56.79
C ILE A 299 29.22 20.64 56.67
N LYS A 300 29.72 20.35 55.46
CA LYS A 300 31.15 20.14 55.23
C LYS A 300 31.98 21.38 55.61
N ASN A 301 31.53 22.56 55.21
CA ASN A 301 32.22 23.82 55.53
C ASN A 301 32.21 24.10 57.04
N THR A 302 31.07 23.95 57.70
CA THR A 302 30.97 24.16 59.16
C THR A 302 31.80 23.14 59.95
N LEU A 303 31.86 21.88 59.52
CA LEU A 303 32.75 20.88 60.12
C LEU A 303 34.23 21.20 59.87
N SER A 304 34.59 21.60 58.65
CA SER A 304 35.95 22.03 58.34
C SER A 304 36.38 23.18 59.24
N GLU A 305 35.55 24.22 59.36
CA GLU A 305 35.83 25.36 60.24
C GLU A 305 35.98 24.95 61.71
N ARG A 306 35.18 23.99 62.20
CA ARG A 306 35.32 23.47 63.56
C ARG A 306 36.63 22.73 63.75
N TYR A 307 36.99 21.82 62.84
CA TYR A 307 38.25 21.09 62.89
C TYR A 307 39.46 22.02 62.72
N ASP A 308 39.37 23.04 61.87
CA ASP A 308 40.42 24.04 61.70
C ASP A 308 40.63 24.85 62.99
N LYS A 309 39.55 25.20 63.70
CA LYS A 309 39.64 25.84 65.02
C LYS A 309 40.23 24.92 66.07
N GLU A 310 39.73 23.69 66.20
CA GLU A 310 40.22 22.70 67.17
C GLU A 310 41.69 22.36 66.92
N THR A 311 42.10 22.17 65.67
CA THR A 311 43.51 21.93 65.34
C THR A 311 44.38 23.15 65.62
N ALA A 312 43.89 24.38 65.43
CA ALA A 312 44.60 25.59 65.80
C ALA A 312 44.77 25.71 67.33
N GLU A 313 43.74 25.39 68.11
CA GLU A 313 43.78 25.36 69.57
C GLU A 313 44.76 24.30 70.08
N LEU A 314 44.67 23.07 69.58
CA LEU A 314 45.61 21.99 69.92
C LEU A 314 47.05 22.34 69.53
N ARG A 315 47.26 22.97 68.37
CA ARG A 315 48.59 23.46 67.97
C ARG A 315 49.12 24.53 68.94
N LYS A 316 48.26 25.42 69.42
CA LYS A 316 48.63 26.44 70.41
C LYS A 316 48.97 25.79 71.75
N GLU A 317 48.11 24.92 72.26
CA GLU A 317 48.35 24.20 73.53
C GLU A 317 49.64 23.37 73.47
N ASN A 318 49.92 22.72 72.33
CA ASN A 318 51.16 21.96 72.15
C ASN A 318 52.40 22.88 72.12
N ARG A 319 52.30 24.09 71.55
CA ARG A 319 53.39 25.09 71.63
C ARG A 319 53.62 25.53 73.07
N ASP A 320 52.57 25.87 73.81
CA ASP A 320 52.67 26.29 75.21
C ASP A 320 53.28 25.16 76.08
N LYS A 321 52.87 23.91 75.85
CA LYS A 321 53.49 22.73 76.49
C LYS A 321 54.95 22.54 76.08
N ALA A 322 55.31 22.74 74.81
CA ALA A 322 56.69 22.65 74.37
C ALA A 322 57.58 23.74 75.01
N GLU A 323 57.06 24.96 75.18
CA GLU A 323 57.74 26.06 75.87
C GLU A 323 57.94 25.77 77.35
N THR A 324 56.90 25.29 78.04
CA THR A 324 57.03 24.88 79.46
C THR A 324 58.02 23.73 79.64
N ILE A 325 58.04 22.75 78.74
CA ILE A 325 59.05 21.68 78.76
C ILE A 325 60.46 22.26 78.58
N ARG A 326 60.67 23.19 77.64
CA ARG A 326 61.97 23.86 77.47
C ARG A 326 62.41 24.58 78.74
N HIS A 327 61.52 25.35 79.37
CA HIS A 327 61.84 26.02 80.63
C HIS A 327 62.15 25.04 81.76
N LEU A 328 61.43 23.92 81.86
CA LEU A 328 61.75 22.88 82.84
C LEU A 328 63.10 22.22 82.55
N GLN A 329 63.45 22.00 81.29
CA GLN A 329 64.77 21.51 80.87
C GLN A 329 65.88 22.51 81.24
N GLU A 330 65.66 23.80 81.01
CA GLU A 330 66.60 24.87 81.42
C GLU A 330 66.81 24.85 82.94
N ILE A 331 65.74 24.88 83.74
CA ILE A 331 65.82 24.81 85.21
C ILE A 331 66.51 23.53 85.68
N ALA A 332 66.21 22.38 85.06
CA ALA A 332 66.87 21.12 85.38
C ALA A 332 68.37 21.19 85.10
N SER A 333 68.77 21.77 83.97
CA SER A 333 70.18 21.95 83.61
C SER A 333 70.91 22.91 84.56
N GLU A 334 70.27 24.01 84.98
CA GLU A 334 70.81 24.93 85.98
C GLU A 334 70.99 24.24 87.33
N ARG A 335 70.00 23.45 87.76
CA ARG A 335 70.08 22.69 89.01
C ARG A 335 71.15 21.61 88.94
N GLU A 336 71.28 20.90 87.82
CA GLU A 336 72.32 19.90 87.61
C GLU A 336 73.71 20.54 87.68
N ASN A 337 73.89 21.70 87.03
CA ASN A 337 75.13 22.48 87.11
C ASN A 337 75.42 22.98 88.53
N ARG A 338 74.40 23.40 89.27
CA ARG A 338 74.54 23.82 90.68
C ARG A 338 74.91 22.64 91.58
N VAL A 339 74.33 21.47 91.35
CA VAL A 339 74.71 20.23 92.06
C VAL A 339 76.16 19.86 91.73
N LYS A 340 76.58 19.90 90.46
CA LYS A 340 77.98 19.70 90.07
C LYS A 340 78.92 20.67 90.78
N GLY A 341 78.59 21.96 90.81
CA GLY A 341 79.39 22.96 91.54
C GLY A 341 79.45 22.73 93.05
N LEU A 342 78.35 22.27 93.67
CA LEU A 342 78.34 21.89 95.09
C LEU A 342 79.16 20.61 95.36
N VAL A 343 79.14 19.65 94.45
CA VAL A 343 79.99 18.44 94.52
C VAL A 343 81.46 18.83 94.47
N GLU A 344 81.86 19.68 93.51
CA GLU A 344 83.23 20.20 93.42
C GLU A 344 83.65 20.98 94.67
N GLN A 345 82.74 21.77 95.26
CA GLN A 345 82.99 22.45 96.54
C GLN A 345 83.15 21.46 97.70
N ASN A 346 82.32 20.43 97.77
CA ASN A 346 82.46 19.38 98.77
C ASN A 346 83.77 18.61 98.60
N GLU A 347 84.20 18.33 97.38
CA GLU A 347 85.50 17.72 97.10
C GLU A 347 86.66 18.62 97.54
N ARG A 348 86.57 19.93 97.28
CA ARG A 348 87.54 20.92 97.79
C ARG A 348 87.55 20.98 99.32
N LEU A 349 86.38 20.98 99.96
CA LEU A 349 86.26 20.95 101.42
C LEU A 349 86.79 19.63 102.00
N ALA A 350 86.58 18.50 101.32
CA ALA A 350 87.13 17.21 101.71
C ALA A 350 88.67 17.19 101.57
N LEU A 351 89.23 17.82 100.55
CA LEU A 351 90.67 18.03 100.41
C LEU A 351 91.22 18.93 101.51
N ILE A 352 90.52 20.02 101.85
CA ILE A 352 90.88 20.91 102.96
C ILE A 352 90.77 20.19 104.31
N ALA A 353 89.73 19.38 104.52
CA ALA A 353 89.60 18.55 105.71
C ALA A 353 90.78 17.57 105.81
N LYS A 354 91.18 16.92 104.70
CA LYS A 354 92.38 16.07 104.64
C LYS A 354 93.68 16.83 104.90
N THR A 355 93.81 18.08 104.46
CA THR A 355 95.01 18.88 104.77
C THR A 355 95.02 19.35 106.22
N VAL A 356 93.87 19.69 106.80
CA VAL A 356 93.70 20.00 108.23
C VAL A 356 93.99 18.78 109.10
N GLU A 357 93.51 17.59 108.72
CA GLU A 357 93.85 16.32 109.38
C GLU A 357 95.36 16.05 109.31
N ARG A 358 96.01 16.28 108.16
CA ARG A 358 97.48 16.20 108.06
C ARG A 358 98.18 17.25 108.93
N HIS A 359 97.67 18.47 108.99
CA HIS A 359 98.24 19.55 109.81
C HIS A 359 98.10 19.24 111.30
N ASN A 360 96.98 18.64 111.72
CA ASN A 360 96.76 18.17 113.08
C ASN A 360 97.64 16.97 113.42
N ALA A 361 97.82 16.01 112.50
CA ALA A 361 98.74 14.89 112.66
C ALA A 361 100.22 15.35 112.74
N VAL A 362 100.60 16.43 112.05
CA VAL A 362 101.92 17.06 112.17
C VAL A 362 102.04 17.84 113.48
N ARG A 363 100.97 18.46 113.97
CA ARG A 363 100.92 19.13 115.28
C ARG A 363 101.03 18.13 116.44
N GLU A 364 100.36 16.99 116.35
CA GLU A 364 100.51 15.87 117.29
C GLU A 364 101.94 15.29 117.24
N LYS A 365 102.56 15.18 116.07
CA LYS A 365 103.97 14.76 115.93
C LYS A 365 105.00 15.78 116.43
N MET A 366 104.67 17.08 116.44
CA MET A 366 105.50 18.14 117.02
C MET A 366 105.35 18.25 118.55
N LEU A 367 104.23 17.77 119.11
CA LEU A 367 103.96 17.75 120.55
C LEU A 367 104.39 16.43 121.23
N SER A 368 104.80 15.42 120.46
CA SER A 368 105.23 14.11 120.97
C SER A 368 106.74 13.90 121.01
N HIS A 369 107.57 14.96 120.91
CA HIS A 369 109.04 14.84 120.94
C HIS A 369 109.79 15.72 121.96
N GLU A 370 109.08 16.46 122.83
CA GLU A 370 109.66 17.06 124.04
C GLU A 370 108.81 16.71 125.26
N ASN A 371 109.44 16.01 126.19
CA ASN A 371 109.04 15.76 127.58
C ASN A 371 108.05 14.62 127.83
N ALA A 372 108.64 13.43 127.92
CA ALA A 372 108.29 12.48 128.96
C ALA A 372 108.80 13.01 130.30
N GLU A 373 107.90 13.48 131.17
CA GLU A 373 107.97 13.38 132.63
C GLU A 373 106.71 14.01 133.28
N GLY A 374 106.01 13.24 134.13
CA GLY A 374 105.31 13.78 135.30
C GLY A 374 103.77 13.90 135.29
N SER A 375 103.14 13.09 136.17
CA SER A 375 101.91 13.32 136.97
C SER A 375 100.56 13.52 136.26
N SER A 376 99.55 12.64 136.44
CA SER A 376 98.58 12.54 137.57
C SER A 376 97.76 13.83 137.76
N GLU A 377 96.44 13.91 137.80
CA GLU A 377 95.40 13.11 138.47
C GLU A 377 94.01 13.73 138.13
N LYS A 378 92.92 12.92 138.13
CA LYS A 378 91.49 13.24 138.45
C LYS A 378 90.78 14.35 137.63
N GLU A 379 89.46 14.48 137.45
CA GLU A 379 88.20 14.11 138.10
C GLU A 379 87.11 14.36 137.02
N GLU A 380 86.18 13.45 136.72
CA GLU A 380 84.80 13.38 137.25
C GLU A 380 83.74 14.34 136.63
N ALA A 381 82.57 13.74 136.37
CA ALA A 381 81.21 14.32 136.40
C ALA A 381 80.64 15.18 135.24
N GLN A 382 79.62 14.57 134.61
CA GLN A 382 78.22 15.03 134.58
C GLN A 382 77.63 15.88 133.42
N LYS A 383 76.44 15.39 133.03
CA LYS A 383 75.18 16.06 132.62
C LYS A 383 75.01 16.44 131.14
N LYS A 384 74.07 15.83 130.39
CA LYS A 384 72.58 15.97 130.37
C LYS A 384 72.09 17.16 129.48
N PRO A 385 70.79 17.24 129.08
CA PRO A 385 70.36 17.20 127.67
C PRO A 385 69.46 18.40 127.26
N LYS A 386 68.61 18.21 126.21
CA LYS A 386 67.44 19.00 125.71
C LYS A 386 67.75 19.81 124.44
N ALA A 387 67.08 19.58 123.30
CA ALA A 387 65.66 19.77 122.96
C ALA A 387 65.17 21.22 122.93
N ARG A 388 64.86 21.73 121.72
CA ARG A 388 63.69 22.58 121.33
C ARG A 388 63.87 23.00 119.85
N LYS A 389 62.98 22.59 118.93
CA LYS A 389 61.65 23.15 118.57
C LYS A 389 61.67 24.44 117.73
N ARG A 390 61.03 24.32 116.56
CA ARG A 390 60.08 25.23 115.87
C ARG A 390 60.62 26.49 115.19
N LYS A 391 60.25 26.66 113.91
CA LYS A 391 59.05 27.39 113.39
C LYS A 391 58.82 26.92 111.94
N LYS A 392 57.63 26.42 111.63
CA LYS A 392 56.46 27.11 111.03
C LYS A 392 56.65 27.34 109.55
#